data_AF-A0ABD1IIM5-F1
#
_entry.id   AF-A0ABD1IIM5-F1
#
_cell.length_a   1.000
_cell.length_b   1.000
_cell.length_c   1.000
_cell.angle_alpha   90.00
_cell.angle_beta   90.00
_cell.angle_gamma   90.00
#
_symmetry.space_group_name_H-M   'P 1'
#
loop_
_entity.id
_entity.type
_entity.pdbx_description
1 polymer ?
#
loop_
_entity_poly.entity_id
_entity_poly.type
_entity_poly.pdbx_seq_one_letter_code
_entity_poly.pdbx_strand_id
1 'polypeptide(L)'
;MTISSLKNLAKREREGEDMAISATMFGALLGLGTQVYSNALRKLPYMRHPWEHVLGMGLGALFVNQLIKFDAKAQEDLDKLLIKAKQANERRYFDDDEE
;
A
#
# COMPACT_ATOMS: atom_id res chain seq x y z
N MET A 1 -22.50 25.06 -9.34
CA MET A 1 -21.46 24.06 -9.66
C MET A 1 -20.93 24.38 -11.06
N THR A 2 -19.69 24.83 -11.20
CA THR A 2 -19.16 25.35 -12.47
C THR A 2 -18.52 24.25 -13.32
N ILE A 3 -18.50 24.40 -14.65
CA ILE A 3 -17.93 23.42 -15.60
C ILE A 3 -16.46 23.09 -15.30
N SER A 4 -15.71 24.06 -14.76
CA SER A 4 -14.33 23.85 -14.32
C SER A 4 -14.23 22.91 -13.11
N SER A 5 -15.19 23.00 -12.18
CA SER A 5 -15.27 22.09 -11.02
C SER A 5 -15.61 20.66 -11.45
N LEU A 6 -16.46 20.48 -12.47
CA LEU A 6 -16.77 19.17 -13.05
C LEU A 6 -15.56 18.53 -13.75
N LYS A 7 -14.78 19.32 -14.51
CA LYS A 7 -13.53 18.83 -15.14
C LYS A 7 -12.49 18.40 -14.11
N ASN A 8 -12.37 19.15 -13.01
CA ASN A 8 -11.45 18.80 -11.92
C ASN A 8 -11.91 17.55 -11.15
N LEU A 9 -13.22 17.34 -11.00
CA LEU A 9 -13.77 16.13 -10.40
C LEU A 9 -13.46 14.89 -11.26
N ALA A 10 -13.74 14.97 -12.57
CA ALA A 10 -13.45 13.89 -13.51
C ALA A 10 -11.95 13.59 -13.63
N LYS A 11 -11.09 14.59 -13.42
CA LYS A 11 -9.64 14.40 -13.36
C LYS A 11 -9.22 13.65 -12.09
N ARG A 12 -9.77 14.01 -10.93
CA ARG A 12 -9.50 13.32 -9.65
C ARG A 12 -10.00 11.88 -9.62
N GLU A 13 -11.16 11.60 -10.22
CA GLU A 13 -11.66 10.23 -10.31
C GLU A 13 -10.75 9.36 -11.18
N ARG A 14 -10.29 9.86 -12.33
CA ARG A 14 -9.30 9.15 -13.15
C ARG A 14 -7.96 8.94 -12.45
N GLU A 15 -7.44 9.94 -11.73
CA GLU A 15 -6.18 9.79 -10.98
C GLU A 15 -6.29 8.74 -9.86
N GLY A 16 -7.47 8.64 -9.22
CA GLY A 16 -7.77 7.60 -8.24
C GLY A 16 -7.86 6.19 -8.86
N GLU A 17 -8.47 6.08 -10.04
CA GLU A 17 -8.53 4.83 -10.82
C GLU A 17 -7.12 4.41 -11.27
N ASP A 18 -6.32 5.32 -11.80
CA ASP A 18 -4.95 5.05 -12.26
C ASP A 18 -4.06 4.53 -11.13
N MET A 19 -4.19 5.08 -9.92
CA MET A 19 -3.49 4.58 -8.73
C MET A 19 -3.94 3.18 -8.33
N ALA A 20 -5.24 2.90 -8.32
CA ALA A 20 -5.79 1.59 -7.95
C ALA A 20 -5.43 0.50 -8.98
N ILE A 21 -5.47 0.85 -10.26
CA ILE A 21 -5.05 -0.03 -11.36
C ILE A 21 -3.55 -0.30 -11.24
N SER A 22 -2.73 0.73 -11.02
CA SER A 22 -1.28 0.59 -10.86
C SER A 22 -0.90 -0.31 -9.68
N ALA A 23 -1.57 -0.15 -8.53
CA ALA A 23 -1.35 -1.00 -7.35
C ALA A 23 -1.72 -2.47 -7.61
N THR A 24 -2.83 -2.70 -8.30
CA THR A 24 -3.28 -4.05 -8.68
C THR A 24 -2.31 -4.70 -9.67
N MET A 25 -1.82 -3.92 -10.64
CA MET A 25 -0.86 -4.37 -11.64
C MET A 25 0.50 -4.71 -11.01
N PHE A 26 0.97 -3.91 -10.06
CA PHE A 26 2.17 -4.20 -9.27
C PHE A 26 2.01 -5.47 -8.43
N GLY A 27 0.87 -5.64 -7.76
CA GLY A 27 0.58 -6.86 -7.00
C GLY A 27 0.50 -8.11 -7.87
N ALA A 28 -0.09 -8.00 -9.05
CA ALA A 28 -0.13 -9.09 -10.02
C ALA A 28 1.28 -9.44 -10.53
N LEU A 29 2.09 -8.44 -10.89
CA LEU A 29 3.47 -8.67 -11.34
C LEU A 29 4.36 -9.27 -10.25
N LEU A 30 4.20 -8.86 -8.99
CA LEU A 30 4.86 -9.48 -7.85
C LEU A 30 4.44 -10.93 -7.68
N GLY A 31 3.13 -11.22 -7.70
CA GLY A 31 2.60 -12.58 -7.59
C GLY A 31 3.06 -13.51 -8.72
N LEU A 32 3.14 -12.99 -9.94
CA LEU A 32 3.68 -13.69 -11.11
C LEU A 32 5.20 -13.92 -10.94
N GLY A 33 5.95 -12.88 -10.57
CA GLY A 33 7.40 -12.94 -10.36
C GLY A 33 7.81 -13.94 -9.27
N THR A 34 7.07 -14.00 -8.16
CA THR A 34 7.31 -14.97 -7.08
C THR A 34 7.12 -16.42 -7.55
N GLN A 35 6.10 -16.69 -8.38
CA GLN A 35 5.88 -18.04 -8.88
C GLN A 35 6.84 -18.45 -10.00
N VAL A 36 7.20 -17.50 -10.87
CA VAL A 36 8.25 -17.66 -11.87
C VAL A 36 9.60 -17.95 -11.19
N TYR A 37 9.92 -17.24 -10.11
CA TYR A 37 11.15 -17.46 -9.35
C TYR A 37 11.19 -18.85 -8.68
N SER A 38 10.06 -19.29 -8.12
CA SER A 38 9.94 -20.64 -7.53
C SER A 38 10.18 -21.76 -8.55
N ASN A 39 9.64 -21.62 -9.76
CA ASN A 39 9.86 -22.58 -10.85
C ASN A 39 11.27 -22.51 -11.45
N ALA A 40 11.88 -21.32 -11.50
CA ALA A 40 13.26 -21.14 -11.95
C ALA A 40 14.27 -21.85 -11.03
N LEU A 41 14.09 -21.78 -9.72
CA LEU A 41 14.94 -22.46 -8.74
C LEU A 41 14.81 -24.00 -8.78
N ARG A 42 13.67 -24.53 -9.22
CA ARG A 42 13.42 -25.98 -9.34
C ARG A 42 13.90 -26.59 -10.66
N LYS A 43 14.49 -25.81 -11.58
CA LYS A 43 14.90 -26.24 -12.93
C LYS A 43 13.79 -26.98 -13.71
N LEU A 44 12.53 -26.63 -13.48
CA LEU A 44 11.36 -27.29 -14.09
C LEU A 44 10.76 -26.39 -15.20
N PRO A 45 10.15 -26.93 -16.28
CA PRO A 45 9.66 -26.10 -17.39
C PRO A 45 8.66 -25.05 -16.91
N TYR A 46 8.89 -23.81 -17.36
CA TYR A 46 8.32 -22.55 -16.87
C TYR A 46 6.78 -22.48 -16.82
N MET A 47 6.05 -23.39 -17.45
CA MET A 47 4.59 -23.30 -17.66
C MET A 47 3.85 -24.60 -17.33
N ARG A 48 4.27 -25.35 -16.30
CA ARG A 48 3.62 -26.64 -15.97
C ARG A 48 2.19 -26.48 -15.44
N HIS A 49 1.88 -25.41 -14.68
CA HIS A 49 0.53 -25.13 -14.16
C HIS A 49 0.18 -23.64 -14.30
N PRO A 50 -0.36 -23.19 -15.44
CA PRO A 50 -0.68 -21.77 -15.68
C PRO A 50 -1.73 -21.21 -14.72
N TRP A 51 -2.61 -22.07 -14.19
CA TRP A 51 -3.63 -21.70 -13.21
C TRP A 51 -3.06 -21.35 -11.83
N GLU A 52 -1.89 -21.88 -11.47
CA GLU A 52 -1.20 -21.46 -10.25
C GLU A 52 -0.76 -19.99 -10.37
N HIS A 53 -0.31 -19.56 -11.56
CA HIS A 53 0.10 -18.16 -11.79
C HIS A 53 -1.08 -17.20 -11.70
N VAL A 54 -2.25 -17.60 -12.18
CA VAL A 54 -3.48 -16.81 -12.01
C VAL A 54 -3.87 -16.71 -10.54
N LEU A 55 -3.74 -17.79 -9.76
CA LEU A 55 -3.94 -17.76 -8.31
C LEU A 55 -2.90 -16.90 -7.59
N GLY A 56 -1.63 -16.94 -8.02
CA GLY A 56 -0.56 -16.11 -7.48
C GLY A 56 -0.75 -14.63 -7.78
N MET A 57 -1.21 -14.29 -8.99
CA MET A 57 -1.59 -12.92 -9.36
C MET A 57 -2.81 -12.45 -8.56
N GLY A 58 -3.83 -13.30 -8.40
CA GLY A 58 -5.02 -12.98 -7.59
C GLY A 58 -4.68 -12.77 -6.11
N LEU A 59 -3.84 -13.63 -5.53
CA LEU A 59 -3.35 -13.47 -4.16
C LEU A 59 -2.46 -12.24 -4.02
N GLY A 60 -1.59 -11.96 -5.00
CA GLY A 60 -0.73 -10.77 -5.01
C GLY A 60 -1.54 -9.47 -5.06
N ALA A 61 -2.59 -9.41 -5.86
CA ALA A 61 -3.49 -8.26 -5.93
C ALA A 61 -4.25 -8.03 -4.61
N LEU A 62 -4.76 -9.10 -3.98
CA LEU A 62 -5.40 -9.01 -2.66
C LEU A 62 -4.40 -8.59 -1.57
N PHE A 63 -3.19 -9.14 -1.62
CA PHE A 63 -2.14 -8.83 -0.67
C PHE A 63 -1.72 -7.36 -0.74
N VAL A 64 -1.49 -6.82 -1.94
CA VAL A 64 -1.12 -5.39 -2.10
C VAL A 64 -2.26 -4.46 -1.66
N ASN A 65 -3.52 -4.82 -1.92
CA ASN A 65 -4.66 -4.05 -1.44
C ASN A 65 -4.74 -4.04 0.11
N GLN A 66 -4.47 -5.18 0.76
CA GLN A 66 -4.36 -5.24 2.22
C GLN A 66 -3.15 -4.46 2.75
N LEU A 67 -2.03 -4.51 2.04
CA LEU A 67 -0.78 -3.84 2.42
C LEU A 67 -0.95 -2.32 2.40
N ILE A 68 -1.61 -1.76 1.38
CA ILE A 68 -1.88 -0.31 1.32
C ILE A 68 -2.77 0.14 2.48
N LYS A 69 -3.80 -0.64 2.83
CA LYS A 69 -4.66 -0.34 3.99
C LYS A 69 -3.89 -0.44 5.31
N PHE A 70 -2.99 -1.41 5.41
CA PHE A 70 -2.13 -1.59 6.57
C PHE A 70 -1.15 -0.42 6.71
N ASP A 71 -0.52 0.01 5.62
CA ASP A 71 0.44 1.12 5.57
C ASP A 71 -0.23 2.44 6.00
N ALA A 72 -1.43 2.73 5.48
CA ALA A 72 -2.20 3.90 5.89
C ALA A 72 -2.52 3.91 7.40
N LYS A 73 -2.88 2.76 7.96
CA LYS A 73 -3.15 2.62 9.40
C LYS A 73 -1.87 2.75 10.23
N ALA A 74 -0.77 2.16 9.77
CA ALA A 74 0.53 2.23 10.44
C ALA A 74 1.05 3.67 10.50
N GLN A 75 0.84 4.45 9.44
CA GLN A 75 1.20 5.87 9.40
C GLN A 75 0.37 6.69 10.40
N GLU A 76 -0.94 6.45 10.47
CA GLU A 76 -1.81 7.12 11.45
C GLU A 76 -1.42 6.79 12.90
N ASP A 77 -1.10 5.52 13.19
CA ASP A 77 -0.67 5.10 14.51
C ASP A 77 0.72 5.65 14.87
N LEU A 78 1.61 5.81 13.89
CA LEU A 78 2.92 6.45 14.08
C LEU A 78 2.78 7.93 14.43
N ASP A 79 1.92 8.68 13.73
CA ASP A 79 1.67 10.10 14.01
C ASP A 79 1.12 10.29 15.42
N LYS A 80 0.22 9.41 15.87
CA LYS A 80 -0.27 9.41 17.26
C LYS A 80 0.85 9.17 18.28
N LEU A 81 1.75 8.23 18.00
CA LEU A 81 2.89 7.95 18.89
C LEU A 81 3.88 9.10 18.92
N LEU A 82 4.14 9.77 17.79
CA LEU A 82 4.99 10.96 17.73
C LEU A 82 4.39 12.13 18.51
N ILE A 83 3.09 12.38 18.36
CA ILE A 83 2.38 13.42 19.13
C ILE A 83 2.45 13.09 20.63
N LYS A 84 2.19 11.83 21.01
CA LYS A 84 2.27 11.39 22.40
C LYS A 84 3.68 11.51 22.97
N ALA A 85 4.71 11.17 22.18
CA ALA A 85 6.11 11.31 22.57
C ALA A 85 6.50 12.78 22.75
N LYS A 86 6.05 13.66 21.84
CA LYS A 86 6.26 15.10 21.95
C LYS A 86 5.60 15.69 23.20
N GLN A 87 4.35 15.33 23.45
CA GLN A 87 3.61 15.77 24.64
C GLN A 87 4.24 15.25 25.95
N ALA A 88 4.78 14.03 25.95
CA ALA A 88 5.50 13.48 27.09
C ALA A 88 6.84 14.20 27.34
N ASN A 89 7.52 14.65 26.30
CA ASN A 89 8.74 15.46 26.42
C ASN A 89 8.42 16.89 26.88
N GLU A 90 7.34 17.51 26.39
CA GLU A 90 6.93 18.86 26.80
C GLU A 90 6.54 18.91 28.29
N ARG A 91 5.83 17.90 28.80
CA ARG A 91 5.54 17.78 30.25
C ARG A 91 6.78 17.72 31.13
N ARG A 92 7.92 17.26 30.60
CA ARG A 92 9.15 17.16 31.37
C ARG A 92 9.88 18.50 31.52
N TYR A 93 9.60 19.48 30.65
CA TYR A 93 10.29 20.77 30.68
C TYR A 93 9.52 21.85 31.44
N PHE A 94 8.19 21.73 31.58
CA PHE A 94 7.36 22.73 32.26
C PHE A 94 7.24 22.54 33.79
N ASP A 95 7.63 21.38 34.32
CA ASP A 95 7.59 21.13 35.78
C ASP A 95 8.90 21.59 36.50
N ASP A 96 9.97 21.91 35.76
CA ASP A 96 11.28 22.32 36.33
C ASP A 96 11.46 23.86 36.44
N ASP A 97 10.54 24.68 35.89
CA ASP A 97 10.65 26.15 35.84
C ASP A 97 9.76 26.90 36.87
N GLU A 98 9.05 26.19 37.76
CA GLU A 98 8.11 26.77 38.77
C GLU A 98 8.62 26.77 40.23
N GLU A 99 9.93 26.62 40.50
CA GLU A 99 10.55 26.76 41.83
C GLU A 99 11.50 27.97 41.93
#